data_AF-A0A954R907-F1
#
_entry.id   AF-A0A954R907-F1
#
_cell.length_a   1.000
_cell.length_b   1.000
_cell.length_c   1.000
_cell.angle_alpha   90.00
_cell.angle_beta   90.00
_cell.angle_gamma   90.00
#
_symmetry.space_group_name_H-M   'P 1'
#
loop_
_entity.id
_entity.type
_entity.pdbx_description
1 polymer ?
#
loop_
_entity_poly.entity_id
_entity_poly.type
_entity_poly.pdbx_seq_one_letter_code
_entity_poly.pdbx_strand_id
1 'polypeptide(L)'
;MLPITVLFLGGLMVLMAGVFCVMFADVAFRPQPAAAEAGNAKRWQPPVNENGSLKLWAGETAAVTAKRFLRNAAGKVAPGRMMAMVREGVSAAVQQVAERQPQVSNHKCEQDRAVAIGVTAPEALAIADELRQHGAGEADQVLRRLAGVAAGEPMLCPLLGVDGRCLTFGSRPLACRGNCGSCQGGCYTRDDQAEAIAQGAEVGLSKALAEAGLDGRVYELNGALQVALQQSDAADQWAEGKDVFADCRTLA
;
A
#
# COMPACT_ATOMS: atom_id res chain seq x y z
N MET A 1 55.44 -13.67 20.24
CA MET A 1 54.34 -13.69 19.25
C MET A 1 52.96 -14.04 19.84
N LEU A 2 52.85 -14.62 21.05
CA LEU A 2 51.55 -14.93 21.68
C LEU A 2 50.58 -13.75 22.00
N PRO A 3 51.01 -12.52 22.36
CA PRO A 3 50.06 -11.53 22.90
C PRO A 3 49.14 -10.92 21.83
N ILE A 4 49.59 -10.86 20.58
CA ILE A 4 48.82 -10.28 19.46
C ILE A 4 47.64 -11.20 19.11
N THR A 5 47.83 -12.51 19.13
CA THR A 5 46.80 -13.49 18.78
C THR A 5 45.65 -13.50 19.80
N VAL A 6 45.97 -13.35 21.09
CA VAL A 6 44.97 -13.29 22.18
C VAL A 6 44.12 -12.01 22.09
N LEU A 7 44.74 -10.87 21.80
CA LEU A 7 44.01 -9.61 21.58
C LEU A 7 43.09 -9.67 20.36
N PHE A 8 43.55 -10.30 19.27
CA PHE A 8 42.74 -10.48 18.07
C PHE A 8 41.53 -11.38 18.30
N LEU A 9 41.71 -12.52 18.98
CA LEU A 9 40.61 -13.44 19.32
C LEU A 9 39.59 -12.78 20.27
N GLY A 10 40.05 -12.02 21.27
CA GLY A 10 39.17 -11.26 22.15
C GLY A 10 38.34 -10.22 21.41
N GLY A 11 38.98 -9.42 20.53
CA GLY A 11 38.29 -8.44 19.70
C GLY A 11 37.24 -9.07 18.77
N LEU A 12 37.57 -10.20 18.14
CA LEU A 12 36.65 -10.93 17.27
C LEU A 12 35.42 -11.45 18.04
N MET A 13 35.59 -11.97 19.25
CA MET A 13 34.46 -12.45 20.07
C MET A 13 33.52 -11.32 20.47
N VAL A 14 34.06 -10.16 20.87
CA VAL A 14 33.24 -8.98 21.23
C VAL A 14 32.47 -8.47 20.02
N LEU A 15 33.11 -8.41 18.85
CA LEU A 15 32.45 -7.99 17.61
C LEU A 15 31.32 -8.95 17.21
N MET A 16 31.56 -10.26 17.28
CA MET A 16 30.54 -11.27 17.01
C MET A 16 29.38 -11.18 18.00
N ALA A 17 29.66 -11.00 19.30
CA ALA A 17 28.62 -10.81 20.31
C ALA A 17 27.79 -9.55 20.04
N GLY A 18 28.42 -8.45 19.61
CA GLY A 18 27.73 -7.23 19.20
C GLY A 18 26.78 -7.45 18.02
N VAL A 19 27.25 -8.14 16.96
CA VAL A 19 26.41 -8.49 15.81
C VAL A 19 25.23 -9.37 16.22
N PHE A 20 25.47 -10.39 17.05
CA PHE A 20 24.40 -11.25 17.57
C PHE A 20 23.38 -10.47 18.40
N CYS A 21 23.82 -9.58 19.29
CA CYS A 21 22.93 -8.74 20.08
C CYS A 21 22.06 -7.83 19.20
N VAL A 22 22.62 -7.24 18.14
CA VAL A 22 21.86 -6.40 17.19
C VAL A 22 20.85 -7.24 16.42
N MET A 23 21.25 -8.42 15.90
CA MET A 23 20.31 -9.31 15.21
C MET A 23 19.20 -9.81 16.14
N PHE A 24 19.54 -10.14 17.39
CA PHE A 24 18.54 -10.61 18.36
C PHE A 24 17.60 -9.50 18.79
N ALA A 25 18.10 -8.28 18.97
CA ALA A 25 17.27 -7.12 19.24
C ALA A 25 16.34 -6.82 18.06
N ASP A 26 16.84 -6.87 16.82
CA ASP A 26 16.00 -6.68 15.63
C ASP A 26 14.91 -7.75 15.53
N VAL A 27 15.22 -9.02 15.82
CA VAL A 27 14.22 -10.09 15.80
C VAL A 27 13.23 -10.01 16.97
N ALA A 28 13.71 -9.73 18.18
CA ALA A 28 12.88 -9.70 19.39
C ALA A 28 11.99 -8.45 19.48
N PHE A 29 12.46 -7.33 18.95
CA PHE A 29 11.73 -6.06 18.95
C PHE A 29 11.14 -5.70 17.59
N ARG A 30 11.32 -6.53 16.56
CA ARG A 30 10.49 -6.43 15.35
C ARG A 30 9.04 -6.52 15.80
N PRO A 31 8.21 -5.51 15.51
CA PRO A 31 6.80 -5.59 15.81
C PRO A 31 6.27 -6.86 15.17
N GLN A 32 5.91 -7.85 16.00
CA GLN A 32 5.26 -9.04 15.48
C GLN A 32 3.98 -8.57 14.79
N PRO A 33 3.73 -8.99 13.54
CA PRO A 33 2.43 -8.77 12.92
C PRO A 33 1.40 -9.29 13.91
N ALA A 34 0.57 -8.39 14.44
CA ALA A 34 -0.26 -8.69 15.60
C ALA A 34 -1.09 -9.94 15.27
N ALA A 35 -1.22 -10.92 16.17
CA ALA A 35 -1.94 -12.18 15.89
C ALA A 35 -3.37 -11.99 15.32
N ALA A 36 -3.94 -10.78 15.45
CA ALA A 36 -5.14 -10.32 14.74
C ALA A 36 -5.05 -10.38 13.19
N GLU A 37 -3.85 -10.26 12.61
CA GLU A 37 -3.59 -10.26 11.16
C GLU A 37 -3.70 -11.66 10.55
N ALA A 38 -3.26 -12.71 11.28
CA ALA A 38 -3.39 -14.10 10.83
C ALA A 38 -4.85 -14.54 10.63
N GLY A 39 -5.76 -14.02 11.45
CA GLY A 39 -7.20 -14.25 11.27
C GLY A 39 -7.79 -13.55 10.04
N ASN A 40 -7.15 -12.47 9.58
CA ASN A 40 -7.61 -11.69 8.44
C ASN A 40 -7.25 -12.40 7.12
N ALA A 41 -6.06 -13.00 7.03
CA ALA A 41 -5.60 -13.72 5.84
C ALA A 41 -6.56 -14.84 5.40
N LYS A 42 -7.15 -15.60 6.34
CA LYS A 42 -8.15 -16.64 6.03
C LYS A 42 -9.41 -16.11 5.35
N ARG A 43 -9.77 -14.85 5.58
CA ARG A 43 -10.96 -14.23 5.01
C ARG A 43 -10.74 -13.79 3.56
N TRP A 44 -9.48 -13.56 3.18
CA TRP A 44 -9.06 -13.21 1.83
C TRP A 44 -8.76 -14.44 0.98
N GLN A 45 -9.63 -15.46 1.06
CA GLN A 45 -9.59 -16.63 0.18
C GLN A 45 -10.62 -16.45 -0.93
N PRO A 46 -10.18 -16.10 -2.16
CA PRO A 46 -11.09 -15.82 -3.26
C PRO A 46 -11.83 -17.11 -3.66
N PRO A 47 -13.15 -17.01 -3.96
CA PRO A 47 -13.90 -18.13 -4.50
C PRO A 47 -13.28 -18.64 -5.81
N VAL A 48 -13.64 -19.85 -6.23
CA VAL A 48 -13.11 -20.49 -7.46
C VAL A 48 -13.86 -20.02 -8.72
N ASN A 49 -14.84 -19.13 -8.57
CA ASN A 49 -15.86 -18.83 -9.58
C ASN A 49 -15.48 -17.68 -10.54
N GLU A 50 -16.29 -17.46 -11.58
CA GLU A 50 -16.12 -16.43 -12.64
C GLU A 50 -16.05 -14.97 -12.11
N ASN A 51 -15.40 -14.08 -12.89
CA ASN A 51 -14.97 -12.72 -12.51
C ASN A 51 -16.03 -11.85 -11.80
N GLY A 52 -17.30 -11.94 -12.18
CA GLY A 52 -18.38 -11.17 -11.55
C GLY A 52 -18.53 -11.46 -10.05
N SER A 53 -18.27 -12.71 -9.65
CA SER A 53 -18.33 -13.13 -8.25
C SER A 53 -17.13 -12.64 -7.43
N LEU A 54 -15.94 -12.53 -8.06
CA LEU A 54 -14.72 -12.07 -7.41
C LEU A 54 -14.83 -10.59 -7.00
N LYS A 55 -15.38 -9.75 -7.88
CA LYS A 55 -15.59 -8.33 -7.59
C LYS A 55 -16.54 -8.12 -6.41
N LEU A 56 -17.68 -8.80 -6.40
CA LEU A 56 -18.65 -8.71 -5.31
C LEU A 56 -18.04 -9.21 -3.99
N TRP A 57 -17.42 -10.39 -4.02
CA TRP A 57 -16.76 -10.99 -2.84
C TRP A 57 -15.68 -10.07 -2.26
N ALA A 58 -14.81 -9.51 -3.11
CA ALA A 58 -13.74 -8.62 -2.67
C ALA A 58 -14.30 -7.35 -2.02
N GLY A 59 -15.40 -6.81 -2.58
CA GLY A 59 -16.09 -5.67 -1.98
C GLY A 59 -16.73 -5.97 -0.63
N GLU A 60 -17.44 -7.08 -0.48
CA GLU A 60 -17.98 -7.49 0.81
C GLU A 60 -16.87 -7.71 1.84
N THR A 61 -15.78 -8.38 1.43
CA THR A 61 -14.64 -8.69 2.29
C THR A 61 -13.91 -7.42 2.75
N ALA A 62 -13.65 -6.48 1.84
CA ALA A 62 -13.06 -5.19 2.15
C ALA A 62 -13.97 -4.37 3.08
N ALA A 63 -15.27 -4.31 2.79
CA ALA A 63 -16.23 -3.57 3.60
C ALA A 63 -16.31 -4.11 5.03
N VAL A 64 -16.39 -5.44 5.20
CA VAL A 64 -16.41 -6.07 6.53
C VAL A 64 -15.10 -5.84 7.28
N THR A 65 -13.96 -5.87 6.58
CA THR A 65 -12.64 -5.63 7.17
C THR A 65 -12.53 -4.19 7.68
N ALA A 66 -12.88 -3.21 6.85
CA ALA A 66 -12.90 -1.80 7.22
C ALA A 66 -13.87 -1.52 8.38
N LYS A 67 -15.12 -2.00 8.30
CA LYS A 67 -16.11 -1.84 9.39
C LYS A 67 -15.66 -2.45 10.71
N ARG A 68 -14.95 -3.58 10.67
CA ARG A 68 -14.39 -4.20 11.88
C ARG A 68 -13.29 -3.31 12.48
N PHE A 69 -12.41 -2.77 11.64
CA PHE A 69 -11.37 -1.85 12.10
C PHE A 69 -11.99 -0.60 12.75
N LEU A 70 -12.92 0.05 12.05
CA LEU A 70 -13.56 1.29 12.50
C LEU A 70 -14.31 1.10 13.83
N ARG A 71 -15.03 -0.02 14.01
CA ARG A 71 -15.69 -0.33 15.29
C ARG A 71 -14.72 -0.54 16.46
N ASN A 72 -13.53 -1.05 16.18
CA ASN A 72 -12.54 -1.37 17.21
C ASN A 72 -11.57 -0.21 17.50
N ALA A 73 -11.61 0.87 16.73
CA ALA A 73 -10.60 1.93 16.77
C ALA A 73 -10.63 2.82 18.03
N ALA A 74 -11.53 2.58 19.00
CA ALA A 74 -11.61 3.31 20.27
C ALA A 74 -11.55 4.85 20.13
N GLY A 75 -12.07 5.40 19.03
CA GLY A 75 -12.06 6.83 18.74
C GLY A 75 -10.79 7.39 18.08
N LYS A 76 -9.77 6.55 17.78
CA LYS A 76 -8.59 6.94 17.00
C LYS A 76 -8.46 6.07 15.76
N VAL A 77 -9.06 6.53 14.65
CA VAL A 77 -8.91 5.87 13.36
C VAL A 77 -7.49 6.16 12.85
N ALA A 78 -6.64 5.14 12.78
CA ALA A 78 -5.33 5.24 12.13
C ALA A 78 -5.48 4.80 10.65
N PRO A 79 -5.55 5.73 9.68
CA PRO A 79 -5.92 5.42 8.30
C PRO A 79 -4.93 4.43 7.67
N GLY A 80 -3.63 4.62 7.92
CA GLY A 80 -2.57 3.73 7.44
C GLY A 80 -2.73 2.28 7.88
N ARG A 81 -3.16 2.03 9.13
CA ARG A 81 -3.34 0.68 9.66
C ARG A 81 -4.55 -0.03 9.05
N MET A 82 -5.66 0.69 8.87
CA MET A 82 -6.83 0.18 8.16
C MET A 82 -6.46 -0.20 6.73
N MET A 83 -5.72 0.67 6.04
CA MET A 83 -5.31 0.41 4.67
C MET A 83 -4.32 -0.73 4.55
N ALA A 84 -3.35 -0.85 5.46
CA ALA A 84 -2.46 -2.00 5.51
C ALA A 84 -3.27 -3.31 5.48
N MET A 85 -4.27 -3.44 6.37
CA MET A 85 -5.12 -4.63 6.43
C MET A 85 -5.88 -4.93 5.14
N VAL A 86 -6.47 -3.92 4.49
CA VAL A 86 -7.22 -4.11 3.24
C VAL A 86 -6.26 -4.45 2.09
N ARG A 87 -5.15 -3.73 1.96
CA ARG A 87 -4.16 -3.92 0.88
C ARG A 87 -3.46 -5.26 0.96
N GLU A 88 -3.07 -5.70 2.16
CA GLU A 88 -2.46 -7.02 2.38
C GLU A 88 -3.45 -8.12 1.99
N GLY A 89 -4.70 -7.99 2.41
CA GLY A 89 -5.77 -8.89 2.03
C GLY A 89 -5.99 -8.99 0.52
N VAL A 90 -6.09 -7.84 -0.16
CA VAL A 90 -6.19 -7.79 -1.62
C VAL A 90 -4.98 -8.44 -2.28
N SER A 91 -3.77 -8.14 -1.80
CA SER A 91 -2.53 -8.70 -2.38
C SER A 91 -2.47 -10.21 -2.22
N ALA A 92 -2.88 -10.73 -1.05
CA ALA A 92 -2.96 -12.16 -0.80
C ALA A 92 -4.01 -12.84 -1.68
N ALA A 93 -5.16 -12.20 -1.92
CA ALA A 93 -6.19 -12.73 -2.81
C ALA A 93 -5.74 -12.75 -4.28
N VAL A 94 -5.11 -11.66 -4.75
CA VAL A 94 -4.53 -11.58 -6.10
C VAL A 94 -3.46 -12.65 -6.28
N GLN A 95 -2.55 -12.81 -5.31
CA GLN A 95 -1.51 -13.84 -5.35
C GLN A 95 -2.11 -15.26 -5.44
N GLN A 96 -3.14 -15.58 -4.65
CA GLN A 96 -3.82 -16.88 -4.70
C GLN A 96 -4.50 -17.15 -6.04
N VAL A 97 -5.01 -16.13 -6.70
CA VAL A 97 -5.60 -16.26 -8.04
C VAL A 97 -4.51 -16.45 -9.08
N ALA A 98 -3.47 -15.65 -9.01
CA ALA A 98 -2.31 -15.74 -9.89
C ALA A 98 -1.63 -17.12 -9.85
N GLU A 99 -1.56 -17.76 -8.69
CA GLU A 99 -1.01 -19.12 -8.53
C GLU A 99 -1.82 -20.19 -9.26
N ARG A 100 -3.08 -19.91 -9.61
CA ARG A 100 -3.95 -20.82 -10.37
C ARG A 100 -3.74 -20.70 -11.88
N GLN A 101 -3.05 -19.67 -12.35
CA GLN A 101 -2.85 -19.40 -13.78
C GLN A 101 -1.38 -19.60 -14.18
N PRO A 102 -1.08 -20.18 -15.37
CA PRO A 102 0.28 -20.27 -15.88
C PRO A 102 0.86 -18.86 -16.11
N GLN A 103 1.98 -18.56 -15.43
CA GLN A 103 2.55 -17.23 -15.38
C GLN A 103 3.36 -16.88 -16.63
N VAL A 104 3.20 -15.65 -17.12
CA VAL A 104 4.12 -15.01 -18.07
C VAL A 104 4.69 -13.79 -17.39
N SER A 105 6.00 -13.72 -17.21
CA SER A 105 6.66 -12.66 -16.44
C SER A 105 7.03 -11.46 -17.32
N ASN A 106 6.39 -10.30 -17.13
CA ASN A 106 6.88 -9.03 -17.70
C ASN A 106 6.99 -7.92 -16.66
N HIS A 107 8.15 -7.75 -16.04
CA HIS A 107 8.38 -7.01 -14.78
C HIS A 107 8.25 -5.46 -14.80
N LYS A 108 7.56 -4.85 -15.76
CA LYS A 108 7.46 -3.38 -15.84
C LYS A 108 6.03 -2.92 -15.60
N CYS A 109 5.90 -1.81 -14.87
CA CYS A 109 4.66 -1.04 -14.87
C CYS A 109 4.48 -0.53 -16.30
N GLU A 110 3.62 -1.17 -17.09
CA GLU A 110 3.30 -0.78 -18.47
C GLU A 110 2.32 0.39 -18.51
N GLN A 111 2.36 1.31 -17.53
CA GLN A 111 1.69 2.60 -17.68
C GLN A 111 2.51 3.48 -18.62
N ASP A 112 2.45 3.14 -19.90
CA ASP A 112 2.94 3.96 -21.02
C ASP A 112 1.99 5.13 -21.33
N ARG A 113 0.80 5.15 -20.72
CA ARG A 113 -0.24 6.17 -20.91
C ARG A 113 -0.67 6.80 -19.60
N ALA A 114 -0.96 8.10 -19.68
CA ALA A 114 -1.56 8.91 -18.62
C ALA A 114 -3.02 8.51 -18.38
N VAL A 115 -3.25 7.34 -17.79
CA VAL A 115 -4.56 6.93 -17.28
C VAL A 115 -4.70 7.50 -15.87
N ALA A 116 -5.80 8.21 -15.61
CA ALA A 116 -6.11 8.68 -14.26
C ALA A 116 -6.31 7.48 -13.33
N ILE A 117 -5.57 7.46 -12.22
CA ILE A 117 -5.65 6.38 -11.23
C ILE A 117 -6.55 6.86 -10.09
N GLY A 118 -7.55 6.04 -9.74
CA GLY A 118 -8.41 6.27 -8.59
C GLY A 118 -7.73 5.88 -7.29
N VAL A 119 -7.92 6.69 -6.25
CA VAL A 119 -7.55 6.39 -4.86
C VAL A 119 -8.62 6.89 -3.90
N THR A 120 -8.90 6.12 -2.87
CA THR A 120 -9.64 6.63 -1.70
C THR A 120 -8.74 7.53 -0.85
N ALA A 121 -9.34 8.40 -0.03
CA ALA A 121 -8.63 9.21 0.94
C ALA A 121 -7.58 8.44 1.78
N PRO A 122 -7.92 7.30 2.43
CA PRO A 122 -6.95 6.56 3.22
C PRO A 122 -5.83 5.91 2.38
N GLU A 123 -6.04 5.60 1.09
CA GLU A 123 -4.96 5.18 0.19
C GLU A 123 -3.95 6.29 -0.04
N ALA A 124 -4.41 7.50 -0.40
CA ALA A 124 -3.53 8.65 -0.62
C ALA A 124 -2.71 8.98 0.64
N LEU A 125 -3.36 8.96 1.80
CA LEU A 125 -2.71 9.17 3.10
C LEU A 125 -1.63 8.11 3.39
N ALA A 126 -1.92 6.84 3.10
CA ALA A 126 -0.96 5.76 3.34
C ALA A 126 0.22 5.78 2.36
N ILE A 127 0.01 6.21 1.11
CA ILE A 127 1.10 6.46 0.14
C ILE A 127 2.00 7.61 0.64
N ALA A 128 1.39 8.71 1.11
CA ALA A 128 2.14 9.84 1.66
C ALA A 128 2.96 9.46 2.91
N ASP A 129 2.40 8.63 3.79
CA ASP A 129 3.11 8.09 4.97
C ASP A 129 4.32 7.22 4.56
N GLU A 130 4.16 6.29 3.61
CA GLU A 130 5.29 5.46 3.12
C GLU A 130 6.40 6.32 2.49
N LEU A 131 6.06 7.34 1.68
CA LEU A 131 7.05 8.27 1.13
C LEU A 131 7.81 9.03 2.22
N ARG A 132 7.13 9.48 3.27
CA ARG A 132 7.77 10.16 4.39
C ARG A 132 8.70 9.23 5.16
N GLN A 133 8.33 7.96 5.31
CA GLN A 133 9.16 6.93 5.95
C GLN A 133 10.42 6.60 5.14
N HIS A 134 10.37 6.71 3.81
CA HIS A 134 11.57 6.59 2.96
C HIS A 134 12.50 7.81 3.04
N GLY A 135 12.01 8.93 3.56
CA GLY A 135 12.77 10.15 3.81
C GLY A 135 12.25 11.36 3.03
N ALA A 136 12.51 12.57 3.55
CA ALA A 136 12.02 13.82 2.97
C ALA A 136 12.38 14.00 1.48
N GLY A 137 13.55 13.49 1.06
CA GLY A 137 14.01 13.59 -0.32
C GLY A 137 13.11 12.88 -1.33
N GLU A 138 12.46 11.77 -0.96
CA GLU A 138 11.54 11.05 -1.85
C GLU A 138 10.19 11.77 -1.97
N ALA A 139 9.64 12.22 -0.84
CA ALA A 139 8.42 13.03 -0.83
C ALA A 139 8.57 14.31 -1.67
N ASP A 140 9.70 15.02 -1.53
CA ASP A 140 9.98 16.23 -2.31
C ASP A 140 10.16 15.94 -3.81
N GLN A 141 10.77 14.81 -4.17
CA GLN A 141 10.88 14.37 -5.57
C GLN A 141 9.49 14.11 -6.17
N VAL A 142 8.61 13.43 -5.44
CA VAL A 142 7.24 13.16 -5.88
C VAL A 142 6.46 14.47 -6.01
N LEU A 143 6.57 15.41 -5.07
CA LEU A 143 5.93 16.73 -5.17
C LEU A 143 6.39 17.50 -6.42
N ARG A 144 7.69 17.47 -6.75
CA ARG A 144 8.20 18.09 -7.98
C ARG A 144 7.61 17.46 -9.24
N ARG A 145 7.49 16.12 -9.26
CA ARG A 145 6.84 15.39 -10.36
C ARG A 145 5.36 15.78 -10.49
N LEU A 146 4.62 15.82 -9.38
CA LEU A 146 3.22 16.24 -9.36
C LEU A 146 3.02 17.67 -9.90
N ALA A 147 3.93 18.59 -9.56
CA ALA A 147 3.90 19.95 -10.10
C ALA A 147 4.09 20.01 -11.63
N GLY A 148 4.97 19.16 -12.19
CA GLY A 148 5.14 19.03 -13.65
C GLY A 148 3.87 18.52 -14.33
N VAL A 149 3.17 17.54 -13.73
CA VAL A 149 1.88 17.05 -14.26
C VAL A 149 0.83 18.15 -14.26
N ALA A 150 0.73 18.94 -13.19
CA ALA A 150 -0.19 20.07 -13.11
C ALA A 150 0.11 21.16 -14.17
N ALA A 151 1.38 21.28 -14.59
CA ALA A 151 1.80 22.15 -15.68
C ALA A 151 1.54 21.56 -17.09
N GLY A 152 0.96 20.35 -17.19
CA GLY A 152 0.65 19.69 -18.45
C GLY A 152 1.82 18.92 -19.06
N GLU A 153 2.89 18.67 -18.31
CA GLU A 153 3.99 17.85 -18.79
C GLU A 153 3.53 16.39 -18.96
N PRO A 154 3.82 15.74 -20.11
CA PRO A 154 3.56 14.33 -20.28
C PRO A 154 4.46 13.56 -19.32
N MET A 155 3.86 13.02 -18.25
CA MET A 155 4.61 12.30 -17.23
C MET A 155 4.11 10.87 -17.08
N LEU A 156 5.07 9.99 -16.84
CA LEU A 156 4.84 8.68 -16.23
C LEU A 156 4.27 8.86 -14.82
N CYS A 157 3.79 7.77 -14.21
CA CYS A 157 3.31 7.78 -12.84
C CYS A 157 4.31 8.49 -11.89
N PRO A 158 3.87 9.46 -11.06
CA PRO A 158 4.79 10.23 -10.20
C PRO A 158 5.46 9.36 -9.13
N LEU A 159 4.87 8.22 -8.81
CA LEU A 159 5.40 7.21 -7.89
C LEU A 159 6.46 6.30 -8.54
N LEU A 160 6.79 6.49 -9.81
CA LEU A 160 7.83 5.71 -10.50
C LEU A 160 9.22 6.24 -10.11
N GLY A 161 10.02 5.39 -9.48
CA GLY A 161 11.42 5.64 -9.16
C GLY A 161 12.31 5.63 -10.41
N VAL A 162 13.54 6.09 -10.24
CA VAL A 162 14.54 6.15 -11.32
C VAL A 162 14.91 4.78 -11.89
N ASP A 163 14.72 3.72 -11.11
CA ASP A 163 14.93 2.32 -11.48
C ASP A 163 13.71 1.69 -12.17
N GLY A 164 12.64 2.47 -12.40
CA GLY A 164 11.39 2.00 -12.97
C GLY A 164 10.53 1.20 -11.98
N ARG A 165 10.83 1.25 -10.67
CA ARG A 165 10.02 0.60 -9.63
C ARG A 165 9.09 1.60 -8.96
N CYS A 166 7.95 1.12 -8.45
CA CYS A 166 7.06 1.96 -7.66
C CYS A 166 7.71 2.27 -6.30
N LEU A 167 7.88 3.56 -5.99
CA LEU A 167 8.44 4.05 -4.73
C LEU A 167 7.60 3.68 -3.52
N THR A 168 6.29 3.45 -3.72
CA THR A 168 5.36 3.07 -2.66
C THR A 168 4.72 1.72 -2.96
N PHE A 169 5.55 0.73 -3.31
CA PHE A 169 5.05 -0.58 -3.71
C PHE A 169 4.13 -1.21 -2.63
N GLY A 170 4.47 -1.04 -1.35
CA GLY A 170 3.66 -1.54 -0.24
C GLY A 170 2.29 -0.88 -0.17
N SER A 171 2.26 0.44 -0.35
CA SER A 171 1.06 1.28 -0.26
C SER A 171 0.37 1.61 -1.58
N ARG A 172 0.80 1.02 -2.70
CA ARG A 172 0.27 1.32 -4.03
C ARG A 172 -1.27 1.23 -4.08
N PRO A 173 -1.92 2.08 -4.90
CA PRO A 173 -3.37 2.10 -5.07
C PRO A 173 -3.94 0.71 -5.38
N LEU A 174 -5.15 0.43 -4.90
CA LEU A 174 -5.89 -0.79 -5.22
C LEU A 174 -6.00 -0.95 -6.74
N ALA A 175 -6.36 0.11 -7.46
CA ALA A 175 -6.41 0.15 -8.93
C ALA A 175 -5.10 -0.28 -9.62
N CYS A 176 -3.95 -0.09 -8.97
CA CYS A 176 -2.65 -0.52 -9.49
C CYS A 176 -2.32 -1.98 -9.19
N ARG A 177 -2.99 -2.65 -8.25
CA ARG A 177 -2.64 -4.03 -7.83
C ARG A 177 -2.98 -5.10 -8.87
N GLY A 178 -3.92 -4.83 -9.77
CA GLY A 178 -4.23 -5.70 -10.92
C GLY A 178 -3.33 -5.48 -12.14
N ASN A 179 -2.63 -4.34 -12.20
CA ASN A 179 -1.89 -3.89 -13.40
C ASN A 179 -0.37 -3.79 -13.17
N CYS A 180 0.06 -3.65 -11.93
CA CYS A 180 1.47 -3.61 -11.56
C CYS A 180 1.81 -4.91 -10.85
N GLY A 181 2.49 -5.84 -11.53
CA GLY A 181 3.01 -7.04 -10.90
C GLY A 181 3.97 -6.79 -9.76
N SER A 182 4.35 -7.84 -9.05
CA SER A 182 5.39 -7.72 -8.04
C SER A 182 6.76 -7.52 -8.68
N CYS A 183 7.54 -6.56 -8.18
CA CYS A 183 8.90 -6.31 -8.66
C CYS A 183 9.86 -7.48 -8.37
N GLN A 184 9.42 -8.53 -7.67
CA GLN A 184 10.25 -9.68 -7.29
C GLN A 184 9.78 -11.03 -7.85
N GLY A 185 8.65 -11.12 -8.58
CA GLY A 185 8.09 -12.43 -8.96
C GLY A 185 7.36 -12.54 -10.30
N GLY A 186 7.36 -11.49 -11.12
CA GLY A 186 6.69 -11.48 -12.44
C GLY A 186 5.52 -10.51 -12.41
N CYS A 187 5.33 -9.73 -13.48
CA CYS A 187 4.02 -9.12 -13.69
C CYS A 187 3.14 -10.03 -14.49
N TYR A 188 1.91 -10.14 -14.01
CA TYR A 188 0.78 -10.66 -14.74
C TYR A 188 0.51 -9.71 -15.91
N THR A 189 0.32 -10.26 -17.12
CA THR A 189 -0.52 -9.59 -18.12
C THR A 189 -1.82 -9.19 -17.44
N ARG A 190 -2.42 -8.05 -17.80
CA ARG A 190 -3.69 -7.56 -17.25
C ARG A 190 -4.60 -8.73 -16.86
N ASP A 191 -4.67 -9.00 -15.56
CA ASP A 191 -5.40 -10.13 -15.03
C ASP A 191 -6.77 -9.62 -14.63
N ASP A 192 -7.77 -9.94 -15.44
CA ASP A 192 -9.15 -9.53 -15.22
C ASP A 192 -9.63 -9.92 -13.81
N GLN A 193 -9.08 -11.00 -13.23
CA GLN A 193 -9.41 -11.44 -11.87
C GLN A 193 -8.76 -10.54 -10.83
N ALA A 194 -7.48 -10.18 -11.00
CA ALA A 194 -6.80 -9.24 -10.12
C ALA A 194 -7.43 -7.83 -10.19
N GLU A 195 -7.81 -7.38 -11.38
CA GLU A 195 -8.55 -6.14 -11.59
C GLU A 195 -9.93 -6.20 -10.93
N ALA A 196 -10.68 -7.31 -11.08
CA ALA A 196 -11.97 -7.50 -10.42
C ALA A 196 -11.86 -7.45 -8.89
N ILE A 197 -10.85 -8.11 -8.31
CA ILE A 197 -10.59 -8.09 -6.86
C ILE A 197 -10.27 -6.67 -6.39
N ALA A 198 -9.37 -5.97 -7.08
CA ALA A 198 -8.98 -4.61 -6.74
C ALA A 198 -10.16 -3.63 -6.78
N GLN A 199 -10.91 -3.62 -7.89
CA GLN A 199 -12.09 -2.77 -8.04
C GLN A 199 -13.18 -3.11 -7.01
N GLY A 200 -13.40 -4.40 -6.75
CA GLY A 200 -14.33 -4.85 -5.73
C GLY A 200 -13.96 -4.29 -4.36
N ALA A 201 -12.70 -4.49 -3.96
CA ALA A 201 -12.19 -4.01 -2.67
C ALA A 201 -12.29 -2.49 -2.51
N GLU A 202 -12.02 -1.72 -3.57
CA GLU A 202 -12.18 -0.25 -3.58
C GLU A 202 -13.63 0.17 -3.30
N VAL A 203 -14.59 -0.43 -4.03
CA VAL A 203 -16.03 -0.19 -3.81
C VAL A 203 -16.45 -0.56 -2.39
N GLY A 204 -15.97 -1.71 -1.89
CA GLY A 204 -16.24 -2.17 -0.53
C GLY A 204 -15.71 -1.23 0.55
N LEU A 205 -14.47 -0.76 0.37
CA LEU A 205 -13.82 0.20 1.27
C LEU A 205 -14.57 1.53 1.25
N SER A 206 -14.82 2.09 0.07
CA SER A 206 -15.59 3.33 -0.14
C SER A 206 -16.94 3.28 0.58
N LYS A 207 -17.71 2.20 0.39
CA LYS A 207 -18.99 2.00 1.07
C LYS A 207 -18.85 1.94 2.58
N ALA A 208 -17.86 1.22 3.10
CA ALA A 208 -17.64 1.12 4.54
C ALA A 208 -17.24 2.44 5.19
N LEU A 209 -16.48 3.28 4.49
CA LEU A 209 -16.12 4.63 4.92
C LEU A 209 -17.37 5.52 4.98
N ALA A 210 -18.15 5.54 3.91
CA ALA A 210 -19.38 6.32 3.84
C ALA A 210 -20.39 5.95 4.94
N GLU A 211 -20.58 4.65 5.20
CA GLU A 211 -21.43 4.17 6.30
C GLU A 211 -20.91 4.57 7.70
N ALA A 212 -19.62 4.83 7.84
CA ALA A 212 -19.01 5.30 9.08
C ALA A 212 -18.99 6.84 9.21
N GLY A 213 -19.59 7.57 8.25
CA GLY A 213 -19.55 9.03 8.21
C GLY A 213 -18.18 9.61 7.84
N LEU A 214 -17.30 8.80 7.24
CA LEU A 214 -16.02 9.22 6.70
C LEU A 214 -16.11 9.40 5.18
N ASP A 215 -15.14 10.13 4.62
CA ASP A 215 -15.07 10.34 3.18
C ASP A 215 -14.71 9.04 2.44
N GLY A 216 -15.69 8.51 1.71
CA GLY A 216 -15.57 7.32 0.87
C GLY A 216 -15.38 7.61 -0.62
N ARG A 217 -15.18 8.86 -1.04
CA ARG A 217 -14.99 9.18 -2.47
C ARG A 217 -13.70 8.60 -3.03
N VAL A 218 -13.69 8.41 -4.35
CA VAL A 218 -12.50 8.04 -5.12
C VAL A 218 -11.99 9.29 -5.85
N TYR A 219 -10.72 9.62 -5.63
CA TYR A 219 -10.04 10.79 -6.16
C TYR A 219 -9.02 10.41 -7.21
N GLU A 220 -8.69 11.36 -8.08
CA GLU A 220 -7.54 11.26 -8.95
C GLU A 220 -6.25 11.31 -8.09
N LEU A 221 -5.38 10.31 -8.29
CA LEU A 221 -4.18 10.07 -7.48
C LEU A 221 -3.29 11.30 -7.33
N ASN A 222 -3.02 12.02 -8.42
CA ASN A 222 -2.03 13.10 -8.38
C ASN A 222 -2.51 14.24 -7.48
N GLY A 223 -3.76 14.67 -7.64
CA GLY A 223 -4.37 15.69 -6.79
C GLY A 223 -4.42 15.27 -5.32
N ALA A 224 -4.93 14.07 -5.04
CA ALA A 224 -5.05 13.57 -3.67
C ALA A 224 -3.67 13.40 -3.00
N LEU A 225 -2.70 12.84 -3.71
CA LEU A 225 -1.35 12.65 -3.18
C LEU A 225 -0.64 13.98 -2.92
N GLN A 226 -0.82 14.98 -3.79
CA GLN A 226 -0.28 16.31 -3.58
C GLN A 226 -0.79 16.92 -2.27
N VAL A 227 -2.10 16.90 -2.03
CA VAL A 227 -2.71 17.36 -0.77
C VAL A 227 -2.17 16.59 0.42
N ALA A 228 -2.16 15.26 0.34
CA ALA A 228 -1.71 14.39 1.42
C ALA A 228 -0.23 14.61 1.79
N LEU A 229 0.64 14.93 0.81
CA LEU A 229 2.05 15.23 1.05
C LEU A 229 2.28 16.63 1.62
N GLN A 230 1.54 17.64 1.14
CA GLN A 230 1.66 19.03 1.58
C GLN A 230 1.12 19.27 3.00
N GLN A 231 0.11 18.51 3.42
CA GLN A 231 -0.51 18.61 4.74
C GLN A 231 -0.03 17.47 5.63
N SER A 232 0.86 17.75 6.59
CA SER A 232 1.42 16.73 7.49
C SER A 232 0.38 16.12 8.43
N ASP A 233 -0.68 16.86 8.75
CA ASP A 233 -1.78 16.48 9.64
C ASP A 233 -3.04 16.01 8.88
N ALA A 234 -2.97 15.84 7.55
CA ALA A 234 -4.07 15.38 6.71
C ALA A 234 -4.73 14.08 7.23
N ALA A 235 -3.93 13.16 7.76
CA ALA A 235 -4.45 11.90 8.29
C ALA A 235 -5.31 12.10 9.55
N ASP A 236 -4.87 12.98 10.45
CA ASP A 236 -5.61 13.31 11.68
C ASP A 236 -6.89 14.07 11.34
N GLN A 237 -6.79 15.06 10.44
CA GLN A 237 -7.95 15.82 9.97
C GLN A 237 -9.01 14.92 9.33
N TRP A 238 -8.61 13.99 8.45
CA TRP A 238 -9.53 13.03 7.84
C TRP A 238 -10.15 12.08 8.89
N ALA A 239 -9.35 11.63 9.87
CA ALA A 239 -9.85 10.77 10.95
C ALA A 239 -10.88 11.47 11.85
N GLU A 240 -10.83 12.80 11.94
CA GLU A 240 -11.84 13.65 12.58
C GLU A 240 -13.08 13.90 11.70
N GLY A 241 -13.12 13.36 10.48
CA GLY A 241 -14.22 13.53 9.54
C GLY A 241 -14.15 14.84 8.73
N LYS A 242 -13.01 15.55 8.74
CA LYS A 242 -12.82 16.73 7.88
C LYS A 242 -12.65 16.31 6.42
N ASP A 243 -13.18 17.14 5.53
CA ASP A 243 -13.02 16.96 4.09
C ASP A 243 -11.67 17.50 3.62
N VAL A 244 -10.61 16.72 3.84
CA VAL A 244 -9.22 17.07 3.49
C VAL A 244 -9.03 17.20 1.97
N PHE A 245 -9.83 16.49 1.18
CA PHE A 245 -9.67 16.35 -0.27
C PHE A 245 -10.77 17.08 -1.06
N ALA A 246 -11.44 18.07 -0.45
CA ALA A 246 -12.59 18.78 -1.03
C ALA A 246 -12.32 19.34 -2.44
N ASP A 247 -11.11 19.83 -2.70
CA ASP A 247 -10.71 20.44 -3.97
C ASP A 247 -10.11 19.42 -4.98
N CYS A 248 -9.99 18.16 -4.59
CA CYS A 248 -9.46 17.12 -5.47
C CYS A 248 -10.51 16.67 -6.48
N ARG A 249 -10.06 16.39 -7.71
CA ARG A 249 -10.91 15.79 -8.74
C ARG A 249 -11.34 14.39 -8.30
N THR A 250 -12.64 14.13 -8.31
CA THR A 250 -13.19 12.79 -8.10
C THR A 250 -13.25 12.00 -9.41
N LEU A 251 -13.04 10.69 -9.33
CA LEU A 251 -13.31 9.75 -10.42
C LEU A 251 -14.64 9.04 -10.12
N ALA A 252 -15.49 8.94 -11.15
CA ALA A 252 -16.81 8.32 -11.08
C ALA A 252 -16.75 6.84 -11.48
#